data_AF-A0A3D4MJK9-F1
#
_entry.id   AF-A0A3D4MJK9-F1
#
_cell.length_a   1.000
_cell.length_b   1.000
_cell.length_c   1.000
_cell.angle_alpha   90.00
_cell.angle_beta   90.00
_cell.angle_gamma   90.00
#
_symmetry.space_group_name_H-M   'P 1'
#
loop_
_entity.id
_entity.type
_entity.pdbx_description
1 polymer ?
#
loop_
_entity_poly.entity_id
_entity_poly.type
_entity_poly.pdbx_seq_one_letter_code
_entity_poly.pdbx_strand_id
1 'polypeptide(L)'
;MANDVDKDSDFKLPKPDKRRFRHTAGRLRDGKHLSHRASLDWRLDQRTVCDKSESPATIVPTEELRASLMQSRTAEELMSGAAAENLNIVYDAQVPASQFYPPREGRGATITLNPFRPRGDLLNMLARELRRNWQHFHGALVNPMDYEPDEAILVNRAQQADVLMVSIKVAWELKLGGNSEAWDFLVGSPMSDVSRTFEIKAQTDFRSLNNGEASRAAYDKFFEDSRTKIHDKRIIHQMLLDEAGYMKSQKERSRVSMDLFQRLGELPHGRNYLSMSAQRTPMDTCYATVEDRSNANFLWFIKFERSFQEKERQMIEESVKLSAEVVDFARFANAARRGGNAEQA
;
A
#
# COMPACT_ATOMS: atom_id res chain seq x y z
N MET A 1 58.29 35.04 -35.65
CA MET A 1 57.07 35.86 -35.55
C MET A 1 55.98 35.01 -36.21
N ALA A 2 55.30 34.17 -35.44
CA ALA A 2 54.02 34.49 -34.78
C ALA A 2 52.92 34.71 -35.86
N ASN A 3 51.76 34.08 -35.86
CA ASN A 3 51.10 33.15 -34.92
C ASN A 3 49.75 32.79 -35.59
N ASP A 4 49.17 31.64 -35.19
CA ASP A 4 47.72 31.35 -35.12
C ASP A 4 46.93 31.36 -36.46
N VAL A 5 46.19 30.31 -36.86
CA VAL A 5 45.11 29.66 -36.11
C VAL A 5 44.94 28.23 -36.62
N ASP A 6 45.28 27.26 -35.78
CA ASP A 6 44.80 25.88 -35.85
C ASP A 6 44.81 25.35 -34.41
N LYS A 7 43.65 25.39 -33.72
CA LYS A 7 43.40 24.68 -32.45
C LYS A 7 41.95 24.87 -31.95
N ASP A 8 41.52 23.83 -31.24
CA ASP A 8 40.31 23.65 -30.43
C ASP A 8 39.11 23.00 -31.16
N SER A 9 38.58 21.84 -30.75
CA SER A 9 38.50 21.29 -29.39
C SER A 9 38.37 19.76 -29.38
N ASP A 10 39.37 19.09 -28.79
CA ASP A 10 39.38 17.67 -28.47
C ASP A 10 38.73 17.48 -27.09
N PHE A 11 37.40 17.53 -27.00
CA PHE A 11 36.66 17.28 -25.75
C PHE A 11 36.68 15.78 -25.42
N LYS A 12 37.77 15.31 -24.80
CA LYS A 12 37.81 13.98 -24.17
C LYS A 12 37.08 14.05 -22.84
N LEU A 13 35.90 13.41 -22.78
CA LEU A 13 35.14 13.20 -21.54
C LEU A 13 36.07 12.57 -20.47
N PRO A 14 36.03 13.07 -19.22
CA PRO A 14 36.83 12.49 -18.14
C PRO A 14 36.43 11.03 -17.93
N LYS A 15 37.41 10.12 -18.00
CA LYS A 15 37.17 8.70 -17.74
C LYS A 15 36.56 8.54 -16.34
N PRO A 16 35.49 7.74 -16.19
CA PRO A 16 34.79 7.59 -14.92
C PRO A 16 35.74 7.09 -13.84
N ASP A 17 35.64 7.65 -12.64
CA ASP A 17 36.50 7.32 -11.51
C ASP A 17 36.24 5.87 -11.04
N LYS A 18 37.08 4.95 -11.54
CA LYS A 18 37.02 3.52 -11.24
C LYS A 18 37.31 3.20 -9.77
N ARG A 19 37.83 4.14 -8.97
CA ARG A 19 38.05 3.92 -7.53
C ARG A 19 36.75 3.76 -6.77
N ARG A 20 35.72 4.58 -7.07
CA ARG A 20 34.40 4.46 -6.42
C ARG A 20 33.74 3.13 -6.74
N PHE A 21 33.78 2.70 -8.00
CA PHE A 21 33.20 1.42 -8.42
C PHE A 21 33.89 0.22 -7.75
N ARG A 22 35.23 0.19 -7.71
CA ARG A 22 35.97 -0.88 -7.02
C ARG A 22 35.73 -0.89 -5.51
N HIS A 23 35.58 0.28 -4.89
CA HIS A 23 35.29 0.40 -3.47
C HIS A 23 33.86 -0.09 -3.15
N THR A 24 32.87 0.23 -3.99
CA THR A 24 31.48 -0.23 -3.83
C THR A 24 31.36 -1.74 -4.09
N ALA A 25 32.02 -2.25 -5.13
CA ALA A 25 32.04 -3.69 -5.43
C ALA A 25 32.76 -4.51 -4.35
N GLY A 26 33.84 -3.98 -3.76
CA GLY A 26 34.52 -4.62 -2.63
C GLY A 26 33.62 -4.70 -1.39
N ARG A 27 32.87 -3.62 -1.08
CA ARG A 27 31.94 -3.59 0.06
C ARG A 27 30.80 -4.60 -0.04
N LEU A 28 30.31 -4.89 -1.24
CA LEU A 28 29.28 -5.90 -1.49
C LEU A 28 29.82 -7.33 -1.33
N ARG A 29 31.11 -7.54 -1.66
CA ARG A 29 31.78 -8.84 -1.55
C ARG A 29 32.09 -9.24 -0.10
N ASP A 30 32.27 -8.25 0.77
CA ASP A 30 32.59 -8.45 2.20
C ASP A 30 31.35 -8.56 3.12
N GLY A 31 30.13 -8.67 2.57
CA GLY A 31 28.93 -9.00 3.34
C GLY A 31 28.46 -7.96 4.37
N LYS A 32 29.00 -6.74 4.36
CA LYS A 32 28.52 -5.65 5.23
C LYS A 32 27.18 -5.10 4.70
N HIS A 33 26.12 -5.25 5.48
CA HIS A 33 24.79 -4.70 5.19
C HIS A 33 24.88 -3.24 4.72
N LEU A 34 24.12 -2.92 3.67
CA LEU A 34 23.93 -1.55 3.17
C LEU A 34 23.49 -0.68 4.35
N SER A 35 24.19 0.43 4.58
CA SER A 35 23.78 1.36 5.64
C SER A 35 22.39 1.92 5.32
N HIS A 36 21.61 2.26 6.35
CA HIS A 36 20.28 2.86 6.24
C HIS A 36 20.21 4.01 5.21
N ARG A 37 21.33 4.71 4.99
CA ARG A 37 21.49 5.76 3.97
C ARG A 37 21.52 5.23 2.52
N ALA A 38 22.13 4.07 2.26
CA ALA A 38 22.09 3.41 0.95
C ALA A 38 20.73 2.76 0.65
N SER A 39 19.97 2.35 1.68
CA SER A 39 18.56 1.94 1.51
C SER A 39 17.61 3.12 1.23
N LEU A 40 18.03 4.32 1.66
CA LEU A 40 17.37 5.59 1.33
C LEU A 40 17.77 6.09 -0.06
N ASP A 41 18.96 5.76 -0.58
CA ASP A 41 19.39 6.13 -1.94
C ASP A 41 18.44 5.55 -3.01
N TRP A 42 17.89 4.34 -2.82
CA TRP A 42 16.84 3.82 -3.71
C TRP A 42 15.49 4.58 -3.62
N ARG A 43 15.22 5.25 -2.49
CA ARG A 43 14.02 6.08 -2.29
C ARG A 43 14.24 7.55 -2.68
N LEU A 44 15.49 7.97 -2.90
CA LEU A 44 15.90 9.36 -3.20
C LEU A 44 16.31 9.58 -4.65
N ASP A 45 16.39 8.53 -5.46
CA ASP A 45 16.54 8.64 -6.91
C ASP A 45 15.30 9.19 -7.63
N GLN A 46 14.45 10.00 -6.98
CA GLN A 46 13.51 10.86 -7.71
C GLN A 46 14.22 11.81 -8.69
N ARG A 47 15.52 12.11 -8.48
CA ARG A 47 16.33 12.90 -9.42
C ARG A 47 17.02 12.07 -10.50
N THR A 48 17.31 10.80 -10.23
CA THR A 48 18.06 9.89 -11.13
C THR A 48 17.11 8.97 -11.94
N VAL A 49 15.87 8.78 -11.49
CA VAL A 49 14.75 8.24 -12.31
C VAL A 49 14.50 9.13 -13.54
N CYS A 50 14.86 10.42 -13.47
CA CYS A 50 14.85 11.35 -14.59
C CYS A 50 16.18 11.41 -15.37
N ASP A 51 17.24 10.75 -14.91
CA ASP A 51 18.45 10.62 -15.70
C ASP A 51 18.16 9.63 -16.82
N LYS A 52 18.14 10.14 -18.05
CA LYS A 52 18.04 9.31 -19.25
C LYS A 52 19.25 8.37 -19.25
N SER A 53 19.02 7.09 -18.95
CA SER A 53 19.97 6.03 -19.27
C SER A 53 20.39 6.16 -20.74
N GLU A 54 21.68 6.37 -20.99
CA GLU A 54 22.26 6.46 -22.35
C GLU A 54 22.13 5.14 -23.12
N SER A 55 21.91 4.02 -22.43
CA SER A 55 21.57 2.75 -23.06
C SER A 55 20.05 2.64 -23.20
N PRO A 56 19.50 2.28 -24.37
CA PRO A 56 18.08 1.96 -24.48
C PRO A 56 17.83 0.82 -23.48
N ALA A 57 17.06 1.10 -22.43
CA ALA A 57 16.70 0.07 -21.47
C ALA A 57 16.10 -1.09 -22.26
N THR A 58 16.65 -2.30 -22.11
CA THR A 58 16.08 -3.48 -22.75
C THR A 58 14.72 -3.70 -22.10
N ILE A 59 13.66 -3.22 -22.75
CA ILE A 59 12.30 -3.36 -22.26
C ILE A 59 11.96 -4.84 -22.35
N VAL A 60 11.80 -5.47 -21.20
CA VAL A 60 11.38 -6.87 -21.11
C VAL A 60 9.95 -6.98 -21.61
N PRO A 61 9.61 -7.83 -22.59
CA PRO A 61 8.23 -8.01 -23.01
C PRO A 61 7.33 -8.47 -21.86
N THR A 62 6.08 -7.99 -21.80
CA THR A 62 5.11 -8.39 -20.76
C THR A 62 4.84 -9.90 -20.77
N GLU A 63 4.86 -10.52 -21.95
CA GLU A 63 4.68 -11.98 -22.11
C GLU A 63 5.81 -12.78 -21.47
N GLU A 64 7.04 -12.26 -21.48
CA GLU A 64 8.17 -12.91 -20.79
C GLU A 64 8.01 -12.83 -19.27
N LEU A 65 7.50 -11.71 -18.75
CA LEU A 65 7.16 -11.57 -17.33
C LEU A 65 6.03 -12.53 -16.92
N ARG A 66 4.98 -12.65 -17.76
CA ARG A 66 3.90 -13.61 -17.55
C ARG A 66 4.45 -15.04 -17.52
N ALA A 67 5.21 -15.44 -18.53
CA ALA A 67 5.80 -16.78 -18.60
C ALA A 67 6.71 -17.08 -17.40
N SER A 68 7.46 -16.09 -16.92
CA SER A 68 8.31 -16.23 -15.72
C SER A 68 7.47 -16.44 -14.47
N LEU A 69 6.40 -15.65 -14.29
CA LEU A 69 5.51 -15.76 -13.13
C LEU A 69 4.70 -17.06 -13.11
N MET A 70 4.30 -17.58 -14.27
CA MET A 70 3.60 -18.88 -14.37
C MET A 70 4.41 -20.06 -13.83
N GLN A 71 5.73 -19.91 -13.59
CA GLN A 71 6.54 -20.94 -12.92
C GLN A 71 6.28 -21.01 -11.41
N SER A 72 5.72 -19.96 -10.81
CA SER A 72 5.24 -19.97 -9.43
C SER A 72 3.80 -20.43 -9.41
N ARG A 73 3.53 -21.46 -8.60
CA ARG A 73 2.19 -22.00 -8.40
C ARG A 73 1.20 -20.93 -7.91
N THR A 74 1.62 -20.07 -6.98
CA THR A 74 0.76 -18.99 -6.47
C THR A 74 0.45 -17.96 -7.56
N ALA A 75 1.44 -17.58 -8.36
CA ALA A 75 1.24 -16.60 -9.43
C ALA A 75 0.45 -17.18 -10.61
N GLU A 76 0.64 -18.46 -10.92
CA GLU A 76 -0.15 -19.20 -11.91
C GLU A 76 -1.65 -19.13 -11.59
N GLU A 77 -2.06 -19.39 -10.35
CA GLU A 77 -3.47 -19.28 -9.97
C GLU A 77 -4.00 -17.84 -10.02
N LEU A 78 -3.19 -16.87 -9.60
CA LEU A 78 -3.56 -15.46 -9.71
C LEU A 78 -3.72 -14.99 -11.17
N MET A 79 -3.07 -15.68 -12.13
CA MET A 79 -3.12 -15.39 -13.56
C MET A 79 -4.13 -16.26 -14.34
N SER A 80 -4.52 -17.41 -13.82
CA SER A 80 -5.42 -18.36 -14.49
C SER A 80 -6.84 -18.38 -13.91
N GLY A 81 -7.04 -17.85 -12.70
CA GLY A 81 -8.36 -17.79 -12.08
C GLY A 81 -9.32 -16.82 -12.77
N ALA A 82 -10.60 -16.88 -12.41
CA ALA A 82 -11.67 -16.02 -12.96
C ALA A 82 -11.35 -14.51 -12.86
N ALA A 83 -10.59 -14.11 -11.85
CA ALA A 83 -10.12 -12.73 -11.68
C ALA A 83 -9.22 -12.24 -12.83
N ALA A 84 -8.57 -13.14 -13.57
CA ALA A 84 -7.60 -12.83 -14.60
C ALA A 84 -8.13 -12.91 -16.04
N GLU A 85 -9.35 -13.43 -16.25
CA GLU A 85 -9.93 -13.67 -17.59
C GLU A 85 -9.98 -12.42 -18.49
N ASN A 86 -10.12 -11.23 -17.90
CA ASN A 86 -10.16 -9.94 -18.60
C ASN A 86 -9.05 -8.97 -18.15
N LEU A 87 -7.90 -9.51 -17.73
CA LEU A 87 -6.80 -8.71 -17.18
C LEU A 87 -5.80 -8.24 -18.26
N ASN A 88 -5.75 -6.93 -18.47
CA ASN A 88 -4.80 -6.29 -19.36
C ASN A 88 -3.53 -5.88 -18.59
N ILE A 89 -2.36 -6.31 -19.06
CA ILE A 89 -1.06 -5.87 -18.52
C ILE A 89 -0.40 -4.98 -19.56
N VAL A 90 -0.12 -3.72 -19.20
CA VAL A 90 0.38 -2.70 -20.13
C VAL A 90 1.57 -1.97 -19.51
N TYR A 91 2.51 -1.53 -20.33
CA TYR A 91 3.56 -0.62 -19.88
C TYR A 91 3.11 0.83 -19.94
N ASP A 92 3.34 1.55 -18.85
CA ASP A 92 3.14 3.00 -18.77
C ASP A 92 4.35 3.64 -18.08
N ALA A 93 5.10 4.43 -18.83
CA ALA A 93 6.27 5.16 -18.35
C ALA A 93 5.91 6.29 -17.37
N GLN A 94 4.66 6.76 -17.37
CA GLN A 94 4.20 7.85 -16.50
C GLN A 94 3.93 7.36 -15.07
N VAL A 95 3.60 6.08 -14.91
CA VAL A 95 3.39 5.49 -13.59
C VAL A 95 4.74 5.36 -12.90
N PRO A 96 4.91 5.85 -11.65
CA PRO A 96 6.20 5.80 -10.97
C PRO A 96 6.74 4.37 -10.80
N ALA A 97 5.84 3.41 -10.66
CA ALA A 97 6.15 2.06 -10.23
C ALA A 97 5.20 1.05 -10.91
N SER A 98 4.07 0.78 -10.27
CA SER A 98 2.98 -0.06 -10.77
C SER A 98 1.67 0.51 -10.26
N GLN A 99 0.58 0.21 -10.96
CA GLN A 99 -0.75 0.60 -10.54
C GLN A 99 -1.78 -0.41 -11.06
N PHE A 100 -2.65 -0.85 -10.18
CA PHE A 100 -3.87 -1.58 -10.51
C PHE A 100 -5.03 -0.61 -10.73
N TYR A 101 -5.76 -0.83 -11.83
CA TYR A 101 -7.01 -0.16 -12.14
C TYR A 101 -8.13 -1.22 -12.14
N PRO A 102 -9.15 -1.06 -11.26
CA PRO A 102 -10.27 -1.99 -11.22
C PRO A 102 -11.06 -1.92 -12.54
N PRO A 103 -11.78 -3.00 -12.88
CA PRO A 103 -12.62 -3.02 -14.07
C PRO A 103 -13.65 -1.90 -14.02
N ARG A 104 -13.92 -1.28 -15.18
CA ARG A 104 -14.94 -0.24 -15.36
C ARG A 104 -15.95 -0.72 -16.39
N GLU A 105 -17.10 -0.07 -16.45
CA GLU A 105 -18.15 -0.43 -17.42
C GLU A 105 -17.57 -0.52 -18.84
N GLY A 106 -17.68 -1.71 -19.45
CA GLY A 106 -17.15 -2.01 -20.78
C GLY A 106 -15.62 -2.21 -20.89
N ARG A 107 -14.86 -2.22 -19.78
CA ARG A 107 -13.40 -2.48 -19.79
C ARG A 107 -12.97 -3.41 -18.67
N GLY A 108 -12.17 -4.42 -19.03
CA GLY A 108 -11.50 -5.31 -18.08
C GLY A 108 -10.53 -4.60 -17.14
N ALA A 109 -10.12 -5.29 -16.08
CA ALA A 109 -9.12 -4.79 -15.14
C ALA A 109 -7.79 -4.52 -15.86
N THR A 110 -7.06 -3.49 -15.44
CA THR A 110 -5.78 -3.13 -16.08
C THR A 110 -4.68 -2.97 -15.04
N ILE A 111 -3.54 -3.61 -15.28
CA ILE A 111 -2.30 -3.43 -14.52
C ILE A 111 -1.32 -2.68 -15.40
N THR A 112 -0.84 -1.54 -14.89
CA THR A 112 0.23 -0.79 -15.53
C THR A 112 1.55 -0.97 -14.80
N LEU A 113 2.63 -1.20 -15.55
CA LEU A 113 3.99 -1.32 -15.03
C LEU A 113 4.88 -0.24 -15.66
N ASN A 114 5.88 0.23 -14.93
CA ASN A 114 6.89 1.11 -15.52
C ASN A 114 7.98 0.30 -16.25
N PRO A 115 8.16 0.45 -17.57
CA PRO A 115 9.09 -0.38 -18.35
C PRO A 115 10.57 -0.15 -18.01
N PHE A 116 10.92 0.94 -17.32
CA PHE A 116 12.31 1.28 -16.97
C PHE A 116 12.78 0.66 -15.66
N ARG A 117 12.02 -0.28 -15.10
CA ARG A 117 12.37 -1.01 -13.87
C ARG A 117 13.13 -2.30 -14.20
N PRO A 118 14.07 -2.74 -13.34
CA PRO A 118 14.75 -4.03 -13.51
C PRO A 118 13.75 -5.19 -13.54
N ARG A 119 14.08 -6.26 -14.28
CA ARG A 119 13.21 -7.45 -14.42
C ARG A 119 12.77 -8.05 -13.08
N GLY A 120 13.69 -8.22 -12.14
CA GLY A 120 13.37 -8.71 -10.80
C GLY A 120 12.37 -7.81 -10.04
N ASP A 121 12.44 -6.49 -10.20
CA ASP A 121 11.46 -5.55 -9.64
C ASP A 121 10.11 -5.70 -10.36
N LEU A 122 10.11 -5.73 -11.69
CA LEU A 122 8.90 -5.92 -12.51
C LEU A 122 8.12 -7.19 -12.14
N LEU A 123 8.82 -8.31 -11.91
CA LEU A 123 8.20 -9.56 -11.46
C LEU A 123 7.51 -9.39 -10.09
N ASN A 124 8.19 -8.75 -9.14
CA ASN A 124 7.63 -8.48 -7.82
C ASN A 124 6.43 -7.54 -7.89
N MET A 125 6.53 -6.46 -8.66
CA MET A 125 5.47 -5.46 -8.82
C MET A 125 4.24 -6.07 -9.50
N LEU A 126 4.45 -6.87 -10.55
CA LEU A 126 3.36 -7.57 -11.20
C LEU A 126 2.69 -8.57 -10.25
N ALA A 127 3.45 -9.35 -9.47
CA ALA A 127 2.89 -10.22 -8.43
C ALA A 127 2.04 -9.45 -7.41
N ARG A 128 2.47 -8.23 -7.04
CA ARG A 128 1.72 -7.35 -6.13
C ARG A 128 0.40 -6.89 -6.74
N GLU A 129 0.42 -6.41 -7.98
CA GLU A 129 -0.80 -5.92 -8.64
C GLU A 129 -1.78 -7.07 -8.97
N LEU A 130 -1.28 -8.27 -9.29
CA LEU A 130 -2.10 -9.47 -9.41
C LEU A 130 -2.81 -9.80 -8.10
N ARG A 131 -2.11 -9.66 -6.96
CA ARG A 131 -2.73 -9.82 -5.65
C ARG A 131 -3.79 -8.76 -5.39
N ARG A 132 -3.58 -7.49 -5.79
CA ARG A 132 -4.63 -6.45 -5.69
C ARG A 132 -5.85 -6.78 -6.54
N ASN A 133 -5.63 -7.28 -7.75
CA ASN A 133 -6.72 -7.75 -8.61
C ASN A 133 -7.52 -8.87 -7.91
N TRP A 134 -6.84 -9.87 -7.36
CA TRP A 134 -7.48 -10.93 -6.58
C TRP A 134 -8.29 -10.39 -5.40
N GLN A 135 -7.69 -9.49 -4.60
CA GLN A 135 -8.38 -8.84 -3.49
C GLN A 135 -9.65 -8.11 -3.95
N HIS A 136 -9.62 -7.45 -5.11
CA HIS A 136 -10.79 -6.77 -5.66
C HIS A 136 -11.94 -7.74 -5.95
N PHE A 137 -11.66 -8.85 -6.65
CA PHE A 137 -12.68 -9.85 -6.97
C PHE A 137 -13.25 -10.57 -5.74
N HIS A 138 -12.46 -10.72 -4.67
CA HIS A 138 -12.88 -11.35 -3.42
C HIS A 138 -13.44 -10.35 -2.39
N GLY A 139 -13.60 -9.07 -2.76
CA GLY A 139 -14.14 -8.03 -1.87
C GLY A 139 -13.22 -7.67 -0.69
N ALA A 140 -11.92 -7.98 -0.78
CA ALA A 140 -10.90 -7.59 0.20
C ALA A 140 -10.18 -6.28 -0.16
N LEU A 141 -10.22 -5.85 -1.44
CA LEU A 141 -9.70 -4.55 -1.87
C LEU A 141 -10.76 -3.46 -1.64
N VAL A 142 -10.86 -3.01 -0.39
CA VAL A 142 -11.69 -1.89 0.04
C VAL A 142 -10.93 -0.58 -0.04
N ASN A 143 -11.64 0.54 -0.19
CA ASN A 143 -11.06 1.87 -0.06
C ASN A 143 -10.86 2.18 1.43
N PRO A 144 -9.61 2.39 1.92
CA PRO A 144 -9.39 2.70 3.32
C PRO A 144 -10.12 3.96 3.78
N MET A 145 -10.42 4.87 2.84
CA MET A 145 -11.12 6.11 3.13
C MET A 145 -12.61 5.94 3.46
N ASP A 146 -13.15 4.72 3.44
CA ASP A 146 -14.54 4.44 3.85
C ASP A 146 -14.66 4.16 5.37
N TYR A 147 -13.53 4.11 6.08
CA TYR A 147 -13.43 3.79 7.51
C TYR A 147 -13.09 5.02 8.36
N GLU A 148 -13.13 4.87 9.69
CA GLU A 148 -12.64 5.89 10.62
C GLU A 148 -11.11 6.10 10.51
N PRO A 149 -10.53 7.25 10.89
CA PRO A 149 -9.13 7.57 10.60
C PRO A 149 -8.11 6.52 11.08
N ASP A 150 -8.26 6.01 12.31
CA ASP A 150 -7.36 4.97 12.84
C ASP A 150 -7.55 3.63 12.11
N GLU A 151 -8.80 3.31 11.77
CA GLU A 151 -9.17 2.10 11.03
C GLU A 151 -8.71 2.14 9.58
N ALA A 152 -8.78 3.31 8.93
CA ALA A 152 -8.28 3.56 7.60
C ALA A 152 -6.76 3.34 7.52
N ILE A 153 -6.01 3.74 8.55
CA ILE A 153 -4.58 3.44 8.69
C ILE A 153 -4.37 1.94 8.75
N LEU A 154 -5.12 1.24 9.61
CA LEU A 154 -5.02 -0.21 9.77
C LEU A 154 -5.31 -0.95 8.46
N VAL A 155 -6.43 -0.65 7.81
CA VAL A 155 -6.87 -1.28 6.55
C VAL A 155 -5.84 -1.04 5.45
N ASN A 156 -5.37 0.20 5.29
CA ASN A 156 -4.35 0.52 4.30
C ASN A 156 -3.08 -0.31 4.56
N ARG A 157 -2.54 -0.30 5.79
CA ARG A 157 -1.34 -1.08 6.13
C ARG A 157 -1.55 -2.57 5.88
N ALA A 158 -2.69 -3.13 6.27
CA ALA A 158 -3.01 -4.55 6.09
C ALA A 158 -3.01 -4.95 4.61
N GLN A 159 -3.66 -4.15 3.74
CA GLN A 159 -3.67 -4.40 2.30
C GLN A 159 -2.26 -4.31 1.70
N GLN A 160 -1.42 -3.38 2.14
CA GLN A 160 -0.03 -3.28 1.68
C GLN A 160 0.83 -4.45 2.16
N ALA A 161 0.62 -4.90 3.40
CA ALA A 161 1.31 -6.04 4.00
C ALA A 161 0.98 -7.35 3.28
N ASP A 162 -0.29 -7.62 2.98
CA ASP A 162 -0.72 -8.81 2.23
C ASP A 162 -0.10 -8.83 0.82
N VAL A 163 -0.20 -7.71 0.09
CA VAL A 163 0.36 -7.59 -1.26
C VAL A 163 1.87 -7.84 -1.28
N LEU A 164 2.61 -7.29 -0.30
CA LEU A 164 4.04 -7.57 -0.15
C LEU A 164 4.30 -9.04 0.18
N MET A 165 3.55 -9.62 1.11
CA MET A 165 3.71 -11.01 1.53
C MET A 165 3.50 -11.97 0.35
N VAL A 166 2.46 -11.76 -0.46
CA VAL A 166 2.23 -12.61 -1.65
C VAL A 166 3.36 -12.46 -2.66
N SER A 167 3.89 -11.24 -2.87
CA SER A 167 5.07 -11.04 -3.71
C SER A 167 6.30 -11.77 -3.20
N ILE A 168 6.53 -11.80 -1.87
CA ILE A 168 7.63 -12.58 -1.26
C ILE A 168 7.42 -14.08 -1.50
N LYS A 169 6.20 -14.58 -1.32
CA LYS A 169 5.86 -16.00 -1.54
C LYS A 169 6.08 -16.40 -3.00
N VAL A 170 5.62 -15.58 -3.95
CA VAL A 170 5.85 -15.81 -5.39
C VAL A 170 7.35 -15.81 -5.71
N ALA A 171 8.09 -14.82 -5.25
CA ALA A 171 9.54 -14.75 -5.48
C ALA A 171 10.29 -15.95 -4.87
N TRP A 172 9.85 -16.43 -3.70
CA TRP A 172 10.39 -17.64 -3.09
C TRP A 172 10.13 -18.89 -3.93
N GLU A 173 8.91 -19.05 -4.45
CA GLU A 173 8.56 -20.16 -5.35
C GLU A 173 9.38 -20.13 -6.64
N LEU A 174 9.56 -18.95 -7.23
CA LEU A 174 10.44 -18.78 -8.41
C LEU A 174 11.90 -19.14 -8.11
N LYS A 175 12.41 -18.73 -6.94
CA LYS A 175 13.76 -19.11 -6.48
C LYS A 175 13.91 -20.63 -6.41
N LEU A 176 12.91 -21.33 -5.85
CA LEU A 176 12.90 -22.80 -5.80
C LEU A 176 12.81 -23.43 -7.20
N GLY A 177 12.16 -22.75 -8.15
CA GLY A 177 12.09 -23.14 -9.57
C GLY A 177 13.33 -22.79 -10.40
N GLY A 178 14.38 -22.20 -9.79
CA GLY A 178 15.63 -21.83 -10.47
C GLY A 178 15.68 -20.40 -11.03
N ASN A 179 14.61 -19.61 -10.88
CA ASN A 179 14.57 -18.20 -11.26
C ASN A 179 14.66 -17.31 -10.01
N SER A 180 15.88 -16.98 -9.58
CA SER A 180 16.12 -16.22 -8.35
C SER A 180 16.00 -14.70 -8.50
N GLU A 181 15.85 -14.15 -9.71
CA GLU A 181 15.97 -12.71 -9.98
C GLU A 181 15.01 -11.87 -9.11
N ALA A 182 13.74 -12.31 -8.99
CA ALA A 182 12.75 -11.63 -8.16
C ALA A 182 13.11 -11.69 -6.66
N TRP A 183 13.64 -12.82 -6.20
CA TRP A 183 14.07 -13.00 -4.81
C TRP A 183 15.29 -12.15 -4.47
N ASP A 184 16.31 -12.19 -5.33
CA ASP A 184 17.56 -11.45 -5.15
C ASP A 184 17.28 -9.94 -5.09
N PHE A 185 16.32 -9.46 -5.88
CA PHE A 185 15.84 -8.09 -5.78
C PHE A 185 15.19 -7.78 -4.42
N LEU A 186 14.31 -8.64 -3.90
CA LEU A 186 13.68 -8.43 -2.59
C LEU A 186 14.70 -8.42 -1.45
N VAL A 187 15.70 -9.30 -1.48
CA VAL A 187 16.79 -9.35 -0.50
C VAL A 187 17.69 -8.12 -0.58
N GLY A 188 17.85 -7.53 -1.77
CA GLY A 188 18.54 -6.25 -1.95
C GLY A 188 17.71 -5.02 -1.55
N SER A 189 16.41 -5.19 -1.32
CA SER A 189 15.48 -4.08 -1.06
C SER A 189 15.41 -3.68 0.42
N PRO A 190 14.80 -2.53 0.74
CA PRO A 190 14.47 -2.17 2.13
C PRO A 190 13.47 -3.10 2.83
N MET A 191 12.92 -4.11 2.13
CA MET A 191 12.01 -5.14 2.67
C MET A 191 12.72 -6.47 2.93
N SER A 192 14.06 -6.46 2.93
CA SER A 192 14.90 -7.65 3.04
C SER A 192 14.75 -8.41 4.35
N ASP A 193 14.43 -7.73 5.44
CA ASP A 193 14.15 -8.36 6.73
C ASP A 193 12.81 -9.13 6.71
N VAL A 194 11.80 -8.63 5.98
CA VAL A 194 10.51 -9.33 5.79
C VAL A 194 10.72 -10.59 4.97
N SER A 195 11.42 -10.49 3.83
CA SER A 195 11.71 -11.64 2.98
C SER A 195 12.59 -12.66 3.71
N ARG A 196 13.59 -12.21 4.46
CA ARG A 196 14.44 -13.10 5.27
C ARG A 196 13.67 -13.79 6.38
N THR A 197 12.70 -13.13 7.01
CA THR A 197 11.84 -13.75 8.03
C THR A 197 10.98 -14.86 7.43
N PHE A 198 10.44 -14.62 6.23
CA PHE A 198 9.74 -15.66 5.46
C PHE A 198 10.66 -16.84 5.15
N GLU A 199 11.87 -16.57 4.63
CA GLU A 199 12.87 -17.60 4.29
C GLU A 199 13.27 -18.45 5.49
N ILE A 200 13.57 -17.82 6.64
CA ILE A 200 13.93 -18.55 7.86
C ILE A 200 12.80 -19.52 8.24
N LYS A 201 11.55 -19.05 8.26
CA LYS A 201 10.41 -19.90 8.59
C LYS A 201 10.21 -21.04 7.58
N ALA A 202 10.29 -20.71 6.29
CA ALA A 202 10.19 -21.69 5.20
C ALA A 202 11.29 -22.77 5.25
N GLN A 203 12.52 -22.40 5.63
CA GLN A 203 13.64 -23.33 5.78
C GLN A 203 13.55 -24.16 7.06
N THR A 204 13.05 -23.60 8.16
CA THR A 204 12.90 -24.33 9.42
C THR A 204 11.84 -25.42 9.36
N ASP A 205 10.72 -25.14 8.68
CA ASP A 205 9.67 -26.15 8.43
C ASP A 205 9.07 -25.90 7.04
N PHE A 206 9.29 -26.83 6.11
CA PHE A 206 8.71 -26.74 4.76
C PHE A 206 7.18 -26.79 4.77
N ARG A 207 6.54 -27.36 5.81
CA ARG A 207 5.08 -27.32 5.95
C ARG A 207 4.57 -25.90 6.20
N SER A 208 5.43 -25.00 6.68
CA SER A 208 5.10 -23.59 6.93
C SER A 208 4.64 -22.84 5.67
N LEU A 209 5.03 -23.32 4.49
CA LEU A 209 4.62 -22.77 3.19
C LEU A 209 3.15 -23.02 2.87
N ASN A 210 2.59 -24.15 3.32
CA ASN A 210 1.22 -24.56 3.05
C ASN A 210 0.28 -24.25 4.22
N ASN A 211 0.79 -24.29 5.45
CA ASN A 211 -0.01 -24.02 6.65
C ASN A 211 -0.25 -22.51 6.87
N GLY A 212 0.49 -21.63 6.19
CA GLY A 212 0.39 -20.17 6.28
C GLY A 212 1.31 -19.51 7.33
N GLU A 213 2.08 -20.27 8.10
CA GLU A 213 2.90 -19.75 9.20
C GLU A 213 4.04 -18.85 8.70
N ALA A 214 4.72 -19.22 7.61
CA ALA A 214 5.76 -18.38 7.00
C ALA A 214 5.17 -17.06 6.49
N SER A 215 4.00 -17.13 5.85
CA SER A 215 3.23 -15.98 5.39
C SER A 215 2.80 -15.08 6.55
N ARG A 216 2.32 -15.67 7.65
CA ARG A 216 1.92 -14.93 8.85
C ARG A 216 3.11 -14.21 9.51
N ALA A 217 4.25 -14.89 9.63
CA ALA A 217 5.46 -14.29 10.19
C ALA A 217 5.97 -13.11 9.34
N ALA A 218 5.94 -13.24 8.02
CA ALA A 218 6.28 -12.15 7.11
C ALA A 218 5.29 -10.98 7.21
N TYR A 219 3.99 -11.28 7.31
CA TYR A 219 2.96 -10.27 7.52
C TYR A 219 3.19 -9.49 8.82
N ASP A 220 3.43 -10.17 9.94
CA ASP A 220 3.67 -9.52 11.22
C ASP A 220 4.97 -8.70 11.19
N LYS A 221 6.02 -9.22 10.54
CA LYS A 221 7.30 -8.51 10.38
C LYS A 221 7.18 -7.19 9.63
N PHE A 222 6.19 -7.06 8.75
CA PHE A 222 5.93 -5.80 8.04
C PHE A 222 5.69 -4.63 9.00
N PHE A 223 5.05 -4.87 10.15
CA PHE A 223 4.63 -3.83 11.08
C PHE A 223 5.71 -3.41 12.10
N GLU A 224 6.81 -4.16 12.22
CA GLU A 224 7.84 -3.92 13.24
C GLU A 224 8.80 -2.77 12.92
N ASP A 225 8.85 -2.31 11.67
CA ASP A 225 9.80 -1.29 11.22
C ASP A 225 9.09 -0.01 10.75
N SER A 226 9.86 1.06 10.70
CA SER A 226 9.53 2.42 10.24
C SER A 226 9.04 2.54 8.79
N ARG A 227 8.85 1.43 8.07
CA ARG A 227 8.35 1.41 6.68
C ARG A 227 6.88 1.84 6.55
N THR A 228 6.09 1.59 7.59
CA THR A 228 4.68 2.01 7.66
C THR A 228 4.51 3.51 7.51
N LYS A 229 5.50 4.31 7.91
CA LYS A 229 5.50 5.79 7.84
C LYS A 229 5.15 6.36 6.47
N ILE A 230 5.63 5.73 5.38
CA ILE A 230 5.34 6.21 4.02
C ILE A 230 3.87 5.92 3.66
N HIS A 231 3.37 4.75 4.06
CA HIS A 231 1.98 4.36 3.83
C HIS A 231 1.03 5.24 4.64
N ASP A 232 1.37 5.54 5.89
CA ASP A 232 0.62 6.46 6.77
C ASP A 232 0.59 7.86 6.17
N LYS A 233 1.75 8.38 5.76
CA LYS A 233 1.84 9.72 5.17
C LYS A 233 0.93 9.85 3.95
N ARG A 234 0.92 8.83 3.07
CA ARG A 234 0.09 8.83 1.86
C ARG A 234 -1.39 8.87 2.20
N ILE A 235 -1.87 8.00 3.08
CA ILE A 235 -3.30 7.94 3.41
C ILE A 235 -3.74 9.17 4.21
N ILE A 236 -2.93 9.66 5.15
CA ILE A 236 -3.22 10.89 5.90
C ILE A 236 -3.29 12.10 4.97
N HIS A 237 -2.36 12.22 4.03
CA HIS A 237 -2.42 13.28 3.03
C HIS A 237 -3.66 13.14 2.15
N GLN A 238 -4.06 11.93 1.78
CA GLN A 238 -5.29 11.70 1.05
C GLN A 238 -6.52 12.14 1.87
N MET A 239 -6.54 11.90 3.18
CA MET A 239 -7.59 12.41 4.09
C MET A 239 -7.64 13.94 4.16
N LEU A 240 -6.49 14.60 4.12
CA LEU A 240 -6.42 16.07 4.14
C LEU A 240 -6.83 16.69 2.80
N LEU A 241 -6.51 16.02 1.69
CA LEU A 241 -6.74 16.51 0.32
C LEU A 241 -8.14 16.16 -0.22
N ASP A 242 -8.92 15.34 0.48
CA ASP A 242 -10.23 14.92 0.00
C ASP A 242 -11.22 16.10 -0.02
N GLU A 243 -11.40 16.68 -1.21
CA GLU A 243 -12.32 17.78 -1.49
C GLU A 243 -13.79 17.39 -1.28
N ALA A 244 -14.13 16.11 -1.44
CA ALA A 244 -15.45 15.55 -1.12
C ALA A 244 -15.73 15.54 0.39
N GLY A 245 -14.71 15.88 1.19
CA GLY A 245 -14.83 16.18 2.61
C GLY A 245 -14.62 14.97 3.48
N TYR A 246 -13.48 14.27 3.41
CA TYR A 246 -13.20 13.21 4.38
C TYR A 246 -13.38 13.68 5.84
N MET A 247 -12.96 14.91 6.13
CA MET A 247 -13.12 15.58 7.42
C MET A 247 -14.51 16.19 7.64
N LYS A 248 -15.27 16.49 6.57
CA LYS A 248 -16.55 17.23 6.60
C LYS A 248 -17.78 16.37 6.28
N SER A 249 -17.55 15.14 5.83
CA SER A 249 -18.57 14.23 5.33
C SER A 249 -19.38 13.69 6.49
N GLN A 250 -20.69 13.75 6.33
CA GLN A 250 -21.67 13.28 7.32
C GLN A 250 -21.98 11.79 7.17
N LYS A 251 -21.38 11.11 6.19
CA LYS A 251 -21.65 9.69 5.93
C LYS A 251 -21.09 8.85 7.08
N GLU A 252 -21.95 8.06 7.72
CA GLU A 252 -21.52 7.07 8.70
C GLU A 252 -20.54 6.10 8.03
N ARG A 253 -19.34 6.02 8.61
CA ARG A 253 -18.25 5.22 8.09
C ARG A 253 -18.38 3.78 8.58
N SER A 254 -17.96 2.85 7.73
CA SER A 254 -17.98 1.44 8.10
C SER A 254 -16.97 1.18 9.20
N ARG A 255 -17.28 0.27 10.10
CA ARG A 255 -16.30 -0.26 11.08
C ARG A 255 -15.56 -1.43 10.48
N VAL A 256 -14.27 -1.54 10.77
CA VAL A 256 -13.47 -2.68 10.35
C VAL A 256 -13.95 -3.95 11.04
N SER A 257 -14.19 -4.99 10.24
CA SER A 257 -14.64 -6.31 10.71
C SER A 257 -13.57 -7.37 10.47
N MET A 258 -13.60 -8.44 11.28
CA MET A 258 -12.67 -9.57 11.11
C MET A 258 -12.88 -10.30 9.77
N ASP A 259 -14.08 -10.23 9.20
CA ASP A 259 -14.42 -10.80 7.88
C ASP A 259 -13.54 -10.20 6.76
N LEU A 260 -13.25 -8.90 6.82
CA LEU A 260 -12.30 -8.27 5.88
C LEU A 260 -10.93 -8.94 5.93
N PHE A 261 -10.40 -9.20 7.13
CA PHE A 261 -9.10 -9.85 7.29
C PHE A 261 -9.12 -11.34 6.93
N GLN A 262 -10.26 -12.01 7.10
CA GLN A 262 -10.42 -13.36 6.59
C GLN A 262 -10.34 -13.36 5.06
N ARG A 263 -11.10 -12.53 4.37
CA ARG A 263 -11.01 -12.43 2.90
C ARG A 263 -9.63 -11.99 2.43
N LEU A 264 -8.99 -11.07 3.15
CA LEU A 264 -7.63 -10.61 2.83
C LEU A 264 -6.58 -11.70 3.00
N GLY A 265 -6.71 -12.55 4.03
CA GLY A 265 -5.74 -13.61 4.33
C GLY A 265 -5.90 -14.88 3.50
N GLU A 266 -6.95 -14.94 2.67
CA GLU A 266 -7.22 -16.07 1.80
C GLU A 266 -6.20 -16.12 0.66
N LEU A 267 -5.52 -17.25 0.54
CA LEU A 267 -4.58 -17.52 -0.53
C LEU A 267 -5.24 -18.47 -1.54
N PRO A 268 -4.87 -18.38 -2.83
CA PRO A 268 -5.34 -19.33 -3.85
C PRO A 268 -5.09 -20.80 -3.44
N HIS A 269 -3.98 -21.01 -2.72
CA HIS A 269 -3.64 -22.27 -2.09
C HIS A 269 -3.22 -22.13 -0.64
N GLY A 270 -3.58 -23.14 0.15
CA GLY A 270 -3.17 -23.26 1.54
C GLY A 270 -4.24 -22.75 2.49
N ARG A 271 -3.85 -22.59 3.75
CA ARG A 271 -4.73 -22.06 4.77
C ARG A 271 -4.68 -20.54 4.78
N ASN A 272 -5.78 -19.93 5.18
CA ASN A 272 -5.85 -18.50 5.41
C ASN A 272 -4.89 -18.10 6.55
N TYR A 273 -3.83 -17.38 6.19
CA TYR A 273 -2.73 -17.08 7.10
C TYR A 273 -3.08 -15.99 8.12
N LEU A 274 -4.16 -15.22 7.92
CA LEU A 274 -4.65 -14.22 8.89
C LEU A 274 -5.69 -14.81 9.86
N SER A 275 -6.27 -15.96 9.54
CA SER A 275 -7.19 -16.70 10.42
C SER A 275 -6.49 -17.62 11.43
N MET A 276 -5.16 -17.77 11.32
CA MET A 276 -4.38 -18.63 12.19
C MET A 276 -4.29 -18.07 13.60
N SER A 277 -4.16 -18.97 14.59
CA SER A 277 -3.82 -18.58 15.96
C SER A 277 -2.39 -18.05 16.00
N ALA A 278 -2.25 -16.73 15.93
CA ALA A 278 -0.99 -16.01 16.10
C ALA A 278 -0.97 -15.27 17.44
N GLN A 279 0.21 -14.76 17.82
CA GLN A 279 0.38 -14.01 19.07
C GLN A 279 -0.47 -12.72 19.11
N ARG A 280 -0.72 -12.11 17.94
CA ARG A 280 -1.53 -10.90 17.79
C ARG A 280 -2.65 -11.16 16.81
N THR A 281 -3.80 -10.55 17.05
CA THR A 281 -4.91 -10.58 16.08
C THR A 281 -4.64 -9.60 14.95
N PRO A 282 -5.12 -9.82 13.72
CA PRO A 282 -4.98 -8.84 12.63
C PRO A 282 -5.64 -7.49 12.91
N MET A 283 -6.61 -7.44 13.84
CA MET A 283 -7.29 -6.22 14.29
C MET A 283 -6.63 -5.56 15.51
N ASP A 284 -5.47 -6.04 15.93
CA ASP A 284 -4.78 -5.48 17.09
C ASP A 284 -4.44 -3.99 16.85
N THR A 285 -4.79 -3.16 17.83
CA THR A 285 -4.56 -1.71 17.82
C THR A 285 -3.10 -1.34 17.57
N CYS A 286 -2.13 -2.20 17.93
CA CYS A 286 -0.72 -1.95 17.65
C CYS A 286 -0.42 -1.84 16.15
N TYR A 287 -1.25 -2.42 15.27
CA TYR A 287 -1.09 -2.30 13.83
C TYR A 287 -1.66 -0.99 13.28
N ALA A 288 -2.49 -0.28 14.05
CA ALA A 288 -3.04 1.03 13.72
C ALA A 288 -2.20 2.20 14.29
N THR A 289 -1.36 1.95 15.31
CA THR A 289 -0.61 3.03 15.97
C THR A 289 0.39 3.69 15.02
N VAL A 290 0.35 5.03 14.96
CA VAL A 290 1.25 5.85 14.16
C VAL A 290 2.37 6.38 15.07
N GLU A 291 3.56 5.84 14.93
CA GLU A 291 4.73 6.20 15.77
C GLU A 291 5.43 7.48 15.31
N ASP A 292 5.33 7.82 14.02
CA ASP A 292 5.99 9.01 13.49
C ASP A 292 5.27 10.27 13.96
N ARG A 293 6.00 11.13 14.68
CA ARG A 293 5.44 12.34 15.31
C ARG A 293 4.74 13.27 14.31
N SER A 294 5.27 13.40 13.09
CA SER A 294 4.66 14.28 12.09
C SER A 294 3.32 13.70 11.63
N ASN A 295 3.31 12.41 11.25
CA ASN A 295 2.08 11.74 10.82
C ASN A 295 1.05 11.68 11.95
N ALA A 296 1.48 11.41 13.20
CA ALA A 296 0.62 11.38 14.36
C ALA A 296 -0.05 12.73 14.62
N ASN A 297 0.68 13.85 14.47
CA ASN A 297 0.11 15.19 14.60
C ASN A 297 -0.97 15.47 13.53
N PHE A 298 -0.72 15.11 12.27
CA PHE A 298 -1.70 15.30 11.19
C PHE A 298 -2.93 14.41 11.38
N LEU A 299 -2.74 13.16 11.79
CA LEU A 299 -3.85 12.27 12.12
C LEU A 299 -4.66 12.79 13.30
N TRP A 300 -3.99 13.31 14.33
CA TRP A 300 -4.65 13.97 15.46
C TRP A 300 -5.47 15.17 15.01
N PHE A 301 -4.93 16.01 14.12
CA PHE A 301 -5.66 17.15 13.55
C PHE A 301 -6.94 16.71 12.82
N ILE A 302 -6.85 15.67 11.97
CA ILE A 302 -8.03 15.11 11.27
C ILE A 302 -9.08 14.62 12.28
N LYS A 303 -8.66 13.88 13.30
CA LYS A 303 -9.56 13.36 14.34
C LYS A 303 -10.18 14.49 15.15
N PHE A 304 -9.39 15.49 15.50
CA PHE A 304 -9.82 16.67 16.23
C PHE A 304 -10.89 17.44 15.45
N GLU A 305 -10.60 17.84 14.21
CA GLU A 305 -11.53 18.56 13.33
C GLU A 305 -12.86 17.83 13.18
N ARG A 306 -12.83 16.51 12.98
CA ARG A 306 -14.05 15.70 12.92
C ARG A 306 -14.83 15.72 14.22
N SER A 307 -14.16 15.45 15.35
CA SER A 307 -14.82 15.46 16.66
C SER A 307 -15.37 16.84 17.03
N PHE A 308 -14.71 17.91 16.57
CA PHE A 308 -15.12 19.29 16.77
C PHE A 308 -16.40 19.58 15.98
N GLN A 309 -16.44 19.24 14.68
CA GLN A 309 -17.63 19.43 13.84
C GLN A 309 -18.81 18.57 14.30
N GLU A 310 -18.57 17.34 14.75
CA GLU A 310 -19.62 16.49 15.33
C GLU A 310 -20.23 17.13 16.58
N LYS A 311 -19.41 17.69 17.48
CA LYS A 311 -19.87 18.39 18.68
C LYS A 311 -20.56 19.71 18.36
N GLU A 312 -20.02 20.51 17.44
CA GLU A 312 -20.64 21.75 16.98
C GLU A 312 -22.05 21.48 16.43
N ARG A 313 -22.18 20.41 15.64
CA ARG A 313 -23.49 19.96 15.15
C ARG A 313 -24.41 19.50 16.28
N GLN A 314 -23.93 18.69 17.22
CA GLN A 314 -24.74 18.27 18.37
C GLN A 314 -25.26 19.48 19.15
N MET A 315 -24.42 20.49 19.39
CA MET A 315 -24.85 21.73 20.04
C MET A 315 -25.88 22.51 19.21
N ILE A 316 -25.73 22.57 17.89
CA ILE A 316 -26.73 23.20 17.01
C ILE A 316 -28.06 22.43 17.07
N GLU A 317 -28.03 21.11 16.94
CA GLU A 317 -29.23 20.26 17.01
C GLU A 317 -29.94 20.38 18.36
N GLU A 318 -29.19 20.38 19.46
CA GLU A 318 -29.72 20.63 20.81
C GLU A 318 -30.33 22.03 20.92
N SER A 319 -29.65 23.06 20.40
CA SER A 319 -30.16 24.44 20.41
C SER A 319 -31.45 24.60 19.58
N VAL A 320 -31.56 23.90 18.45
CA VAL A 320 -32.75 23.88 17.61
C VAL A 320 -33.88 23.11 18.30
N LYS A 321 -33.60 21.98 18.94
CA LYS A 321 -34.59 21.23 19.74
C LYS A 321 -35.12 22.08 20.90
N LEU A 322 -34.24 22.71 21.67
CA LEU A 322 -34.61 23.65 22.74
C LEU A 322 -35.47 24.80 22.19
N SER A 323 -35.08 25.38 21.05
CA SER A 323 -35.85 26.46 20.41
C SER A 323 -37.22 25.98 19.91
N ALA A 324 -37.31 24.77 19.37
CA ALA A 324 -38.56 24.16 18.92
C ALA A 324 -39.50 23.84 20.09
N GLU A 325 -38.98 23.34 21.21
CA GLU A 325 -39.73 23.16 22.46
C GLU A 325 -40.25 24.49 23.00
N VAL A 326 -39.45 25.57 22.93
CA VAL A 326 -39.87 26.93 23.29
C VAL A 326 -41.03 27.43 22.42
N VAL A 327 -41.05 27.10 21.12
CA VAL A 327 -42.16 27.45 20.21
C VAL A 327 -43.42 26.62 20.52
N ASP A 328 -43.29 25.37 20.97
CA ASP A 328 -44.43 24.55 21.39
C ASP A 328 -45.11 25.04 22.68
N PHE A 329 -44.47 25.89 23.49
CA PHE A 329 -45.18 26.63 24.56
C PHE A 329 -46.27 27.55 24.00
N ALA A 330 -46.14 28.09 22.79
CA ALA A 330 -47.21 28.86 22.16
C ALA A 330 -48.43 27.97 21.82
N ARG A 331 -48.17 26.69 21.52
CA ARG A 331 -49.20 25.68 21.29
C ARG A 331 -49.88 25.27 22.60
N PHE A 332 -49.11 25.09 23.67
CA PHE A 332 -49.63 24.88 25.03
C PHE A 332 -50.42 26.08 25.56
N ALA A 333 -49.96 27.32 25.30
CA ALA A 333 -50.68 28.54 25.66
C ALA A 333 -52.01 28.68 24.90
N ASN A 334 -52.06 28.26 23.63
CA ASN A 334 -53.30 28.21 22.86
C ASN A 334 -54.24 27.09 23.32
N ALA A 335 -53.72 25.95 23.80
CA ALA A 335 -54.52 24.89 24.40
C ALA A 335 -55.12 25.34 25.76
N ALA A 336 -54.33 26.04 26.59
CA ALA A 336 -54.80 26.62 27.85
C ALA A 336 -55.89 27.69 27.62
N ARG A 337 -55.77 28.52 26.58
CA ARG A 337 -56.81 29.49 26.18
C ARG A 337 -58.12 28.83 25.70
N ARG A 338 -58.06 27.63 25.12
CA ARG A 338 -59.27 26.88 24.71
C ARG A 338 -59.94 26.13 25.86
N GLY A 339 -59.21 25.78 26.92
CA GLY A 339 -59.77 25.18 28.14
C GLY A 339 -60.50 26.17 29.06
N GLY A 340 -60.11 27.46 29.04
CA GLY A 340 -60.71 28.49 29.91
C GLY A 340 -62.11 28.99 29.52
N ASN A 341 -62.63 28.62 28.35
CA ASN A 341 -63.99 29.01 27.91
C ASN A 341 -65.07 27.96 28.23
N ALA A 342 -64.76 26.93 29.00
CA ALA A 342 -65.72 25.87 29.38
C ALA A 342 -66.35 26.06 30.78
N GLU A 343 -66.00 27.13 31.53
CA GLU A 343 -66.54 27.41 32.88
C GLU A 343 -67.50 28.62 32.95
N GLN A 344 -68.10 29.01 31.82
CA GLN A 344 -69.23 29.95 31.82
C GLN A 344 -70.37 29.39 30.97
N ALA A 345 -71.12 28.45 31.54
CA ALA A 345 -72.44 28.01 31.09
C ALA A 345 -73.39 27.97 32.27
#